data_AF-A0A2X3M197-F1
#
_entry.id   AF-A0A2X3M197-F1
#
_cell.length_a   1.000
_cell.length_b   1.000
_cell.length_c   1.000
_cell.angle_alpha   90.00
_cell.angle_beta   90.00
_cell.angle_gamma   90.00
#
_symmetry.space_group_name_H-M   'P 1'
#
loop_
_entity.id
_entity.type
_entity.pdbx_description
1 polymer ?
#
loop_
_entity_poly.entity_id
_entity_poly.type
_entity_poly.pdbx_seq_one_letter_code
_entity_poly.pdbx_strand_id
1 'polypeptide(L)'
;MSGLKEKAGDRFVALDSPFNHCEQGKIVIPRMRVEPSIDNEEQHIAEMAAFFRKQVESKKHLGMLVLFASGRAMQRFLDYVTDLRLMLLVQGDQPRYRLVELHRKRVANGERSVLVGLQSFAEGLDFER
;
A
#
# COMPACT_ATOMS: atom_id res chain seq x y z
N MET A 1 -28.26 11.30 -2.43
CA MET A 1 -28.77 12.34 -1.51
C MET A 1 -28.34 11.97 -0.10
N SER A 2 -27.24 12.52 0.42
CA SER A 2 -26.94 12.42 1.85
C SER A 2 -28.05 13.16 2.61
N GLY A 3 -28.70 12.48 3.56
CA GLY A 3 -29.87 12.98 4.29
C GLY A 3 -29.59 14.09 5.32
N LEU A 4 -28.48 14.81 5.19
CA LEU A 4 -28.11 15.91 6.08
C LEU A 4 -28.22 17.21 5.28
N LYS A 5 -29.33 17.93 5.48
CA LYS A 5 -29.39 19.34 5.11
C LYS A 5 -28.50 20.09 6.09
N GLU A 6 -27.41 20.68 5.61
CA GLU A 6 -26.60 21.63 6.40
C GLU A 6 -27.57 22.68 6.98
N LYS A 7 -27.66 22.72 8.31
CA LYS A 7 -28.48 23.72 9.00
C LYS A 7 -27.57 24.89 9.35
N ALA A 8 -28.10 26.11 9.27
CA ALA A 8 -27.45 27.28 9.82
C ALA A 8 -27.18 27.05 11.33
N GLY A 9 -25.92 26.76 11.69
CA GLY A 9 -25.51 26.38 13.04
C GLY A 9 -24.47 25.25 13.13
N ASP A 10 -24.20 24.53 12.03
CA ASP A 10 -23.21 23.46 12.02
C ASP A 10 -21.77 24.00 12.24
N ARG A 11 -21.00 23.31 13.09
CA ARG A 11 -19.59 23.62 13.35
C ARG A 11 -18.72 22.46 12.88
N PHE A 12 -17.76 22.77 12.02
CA PHE A 12 -16.74 21.83 11.57
C PHE A 12 -15.46 22.10 12.34
N VAL A 13 -14.96 21.09 13.05
CA VAL A 13 -13.75 21.17 13.85
C VAL A 13 -12.80 20.07 13.41
N ALA A 14 -11.58 20.45 13.02
CA ALA A 14 -10.48 19.54 12.79
C ALA A 14 -9.57 19.56 14.02
N LEU A 15 -9.32 18.40 14.60
CA LEU A 15 -8.39 18.25 15.72
C LEU A 15 -7.01 17.89 15.17
N ASP A 16 -5.98 18.41 15.80
CA ASP A 16 -4.60 18.05 15.49
C ASP A 16 -4.32 16.60 15.89
N SER A 17 -3.44 15.95 15.13
CA SER A 17 -3.00 14.60 15.44
C SER A 17 -2.03 14.60 16.63
N PRO A 18 -2.12 13.62 17.55
CA PRO A 18 -1.20 13.50 18.67
C PRO A 18 0.19 12.96 18.27
N PHE A 19 0.37 12.49 17.03
CA PHE A 19 1.59 11.84 16.56
C PHE A 19 2.63 12.83 16.02
N ASN A 20 3.90 12.54 16.29
CA ASN A 20 5.04 13.28 15.76
C ASN A 20 5.53 12.67 14.44
N HIS A 21 4.82 12.96 13.36
CA HIS A 21 5.04 12.35 12.05
C HIS A 21 6.45 12.58 11.48
N CYS A 22 7.09 13.73 11.76
CA CYS A 22 8.42 14.02 11.21
C CYS A 22 9.53 13.18 11.84
N GLU A 23 9.34 12.70 13.07
CA GLU A 23 10.27 11.78 13.74
C GLU A 23 9.88 10.30 13.54
N GLN A 24 8.59 10.01 13.37
CA GLN A 24 8.07 8.64 13.24
C GLN A 24 8.11 8.09 11.81
N GLY A 25 8.22 8.95 10.80
CA GLY A 25 8.15 8.52 9.41
C GLY A 25 8.73 9.53 8.43
N LYS A 26 8.77 9.13 7.16
CA LYS A 26 9.21 9.99 6.06
C LYS A 26 8.48 9.63 4.78
N ILE A 27 8.27 10.65 3.95
CA ILE A 27 7.80 10.47 2.59
C ILE A 27 9.02 10.33 1.67
N VAL A 28 9.01 9.29 0.85
CA VAL A 28 10.04 9.06 -0.17
C VAL A 28 9.37 9.14 -1.53
N ILE A 29 9.77 10.13 -2.33
CA ILE A 29 9.35 10.27 -3.73
C ILE A 29 10.54 9.84 -4.60
N PRO A 30 10.52 8.65 -5.20
CA PRO A 30 11.58 8.21 -6.11
C PRO A 30 11.66 9.15 -7.31
N ARG A 31 12.88 9.37 -7.83
CA ARG A 31 13.10 10.09 -9.09
C ARG A 31 12.80 9.16 -10.27
N MET A 32 11.51 9.00 -10.58
CA MET A 32 11.01 8.25 -11.73
C MET A 32 11.35 9.00 -13.03
N ARG A 33 11.54 8.28 -14.14
CA ARG A 33 11.83 8.89 -15.44
C ARG A 33 10.57 9.33 -16.18
N VAL A 34 9.46 8.67 -15.89
CA VAL A 34 8.15 8.93 -16.50
C VAL A 34 7.08 9.16 -15.45
N GLU A 35 6.11 10.00 -15.80
CA GLU A 35 4.88 10.15 -15.04
C GLU A 35 3.92 8.99 -15.35
N PRO A 36 3.00 8.65 -14.43
CA PRO A 36 1.99 7.59 -14.62
C PRO A 36 0.84 8.04 -15.54
N SER A 37 1.15 8.50 -16.75
CA SER A 37 0.16 8.77 -17.79
C SER A 37 -0.31 7.46 -18.45
N ILE A 38 -1.39 7.52 -19.24
CA ILE A 38 -1.90 6.33 -19.93
C ILE A 38 -0.88 5.75 -20.93
N ASP A 39 -0.15 6.61 -21.63
CA ASP A 39 0.86 6.22 -22.61
C ASP A 39 2.11 5.62 -21.95
N ASN A 40 2.39 6.01 -20.70
CA ASN A 40 3.57 5.58 -19.95
C ASN A 40 3.27 4.48 -18.92
N GLU A 41 2.05 3.95 -18.86
CA GLU A 41 1.61 3.02 -17.79
C GLU A 41 2.59 1.84 -17.64
N GLU A 42 2.98 1.22 -18.75
CA GLU A 42 3.90 0.07 -18.74
C GLU A 42 5.29 0.44 -18.21
N GLN A 43 5.90 1.52 -18.74
CA GLN A 43 7.22 1.95 -18.30
C GLN A 43 7.20 2.39 -16.83
N HIS A 44 6.17 3.12 -16.41
CA HIS A 44 6.02 3.57 -15.03
C HIS A 44 5.91 2.37 -14.07
N ILE A 45 5.11 1.36 -14.41
CA ILE A 45 4.96 0.15 -13.59
C ILE A 45 6.28 -0.64 -13.55
N ALA A 46 7.01 -0.74 -14.67
CA ALA A 46 8.32 -1.39 -14.70
C ALA A 46 9.32 -0.69 -13.78
N GLU A 47 9.38 0.65 -13.79
CA GLU A 47 10.24 1.44 -12.91
C GLU A 47 9.82 1.29 -11.43
N MET A 48 8.52 1.27 -11.15
CA MET A 48 7.97 1.04 -9.81
C MET A 48 8.36 -0.35 -9.29
N ALA A 49 8.24 -1.39 -10.13
CA ALA A 49 8.64 -2.75 -9.79
C ALA A 49 10.15 -2.85 -9.52
N ALA A 50 10.98 -2.20 -10.33
CA ALA A 50 12.42 -2.14 -10.12
C ALA A 50 12.79 -1.42 -8.80
N PHE A 51 12.10 -0.32 -8.47
CA PHE A 51 12.29 0.36 -7.20
C PHE A 51 11.84 -0.51 -6.00
N PHE A 52 10.67 -1.13 -6.11
CA PHE A 52 10.13 -2.03 -5.09
C PHE A 52 11.09 -3.19 -4.80
N ARG A 53 11.65 -3.84 -5.84
CA ARG A 53 12.64 -4.90 -5.68
C ARG A 53 13.84 -4.46 -4.85
N LYS A 54 14.39 -3.27 -5.15
CA LYS A 54 15.51 -2.71 -4.36
C LYS A 54 15.13 -2.51 -2.89
N GLN A 55 13.89 -2.13 -2.59
CA GLN A 55 13.42 -2.02 -1.20
C GLN A 55 13.33 -3.38 -0.51
N VAL A 56 12.78 -4.40 -1.19
CA VAL A 56 12.70 -5.78 -0.69
C VAL A 56 14.10 -6.38 -0.44
N GLU A 57 15.04 -6.11 -1.34
CA GLU A 57 16.44 -6.56 -1.28
C GLU A 57 17.24 -5.87 -0.17
N SER A 58 16.88 -4.64 0.18
CA SER A 58 17.53 -3.90 1.28
C SER A 58 17.35 -4.58 2.65
N LYS A 59 16.33 -5.46 2.78
CA LYS A 59 15.97 -6.19 4.02
C LYS A 59 15.69 -5.29 5.23
N LYS A 60 15.47 -3.98 5.01
CA LYS A 60 15.19 -3.01 6.07
C LYS A 60 13.76 -3.11 6.63
N HIS A 61 12.84 -3.70 5.86
CA HIS A 61 11.42 -3.77 6.18
C HIS A 61 10.95 -5.23 6.16
N LEU A 62 10.33 -5.68 7.25
CA LEU A 62 9.69 -7.00 7.34
C LEU A 62 8.25 -6.96 6.80
N GLY A 63 7.47 -5.96 7.21
CA GLY A 63 6.12 -5.70 6.71
C GLY A 63 6.13 -4.60 5.65
N MET A 64 5.50 -4.87 4.51
CA MET A 64 5.31 -3.90 3.43
C MET A 64 3.87 -3.95 2.93
N LEU A 65 3.37 -2.80 2.46
CA LEU A 65 2.07 -2.66 1.82
C LEU A 65 2.24 -1.92 0.49
N VAL A 66 1.71 -2.48 -0.59
CA VAL A 66 1.69 -1.87 -1.93
C VAL A 66 0.25 -1.65 -2.35
N LEU A 67 -0.10 -0.40 -2.65
CA LEU A 67 -1.46 0.00 -2.99
C LEU A 67 -1.55 0.48 -4.44
N PHE A 68 -2.60 0.07 -5.13
CA PHE A 68 -2.90 0.45 -6.50
C PHE A 68 -4.26 1.16 -6.59
N ALA A 69 -4.36 2.15 -7.48
CA ALA A 69 -5.62 2.81 -7.80
C ALA A 69 -6.52 1.98 -8.73
N SER A 70 -5.95 0.98 -9.44
CA SER A 70 -6.70 0.12 -10.36
C SER A 70 -6.23 -1.33 -10.30
N GLY A 71 -7.17 -2.26 -10.51
CA GLY A 71 -6.85 -3.68 -10.62
C GLY A 71 -5.94 -3.99 -11.81
N ARG A 72 -6.09 -3.24 -12.92
CA ARG A 72 -5.23 -3.37 -14.11
C ARG A 72 -3.76 -3.12 -13.76
N ALA A 73 -3.46 -1.99 -13.12
CA ALA A 73 -2.09 -1.66 -12.73
C ALA A 73 -1.52 -2.66 -11.72
N MET A 74 -2.34 -3.13 -10.77
CA MET A 74 -1.94 -4.17 -9.82
C MET A 74 -1.53 -5.47 -10.52
N GLN A 75 -2.33 -5.96 -11.47
CA GLN A 75 -2.00 -7.19 -12.21
C GLN A 75 -0.71 -7.02 -13.03
N ARG A 76 -0.56 -5.89 -13.74
CA ARG A 76 0.68 -5.58 -14.46
C ARG A 76 1.89 -5.55 -13.56
N PHE A 77 1.79 -4.96 -12.38
CA PHE A 77 2.89 -4.99 -11.41
C PHE A 77 3.23 -6.42 -10.98
N LEU A 78 2.23 -7.27 -10.72
CA LEU A 78 2.44 -8.66 -10.33
C LEU A 78 3.19 -9.46 -11.41
N ASP A 79 2.95 -9.18 -12.69
CA ASP A 79 3.71 -9.77 -13.81
C ASP A 79 5.21 -9.45 -13.73
N TYR A 80 5.58 -8.26 -13.24
CA TYR A 80 6.97 -7.86 -13.06
C TYR A 80 7.64 -8.42 -11.80
N VAL A 81 6.92 -9.05 -10.88
CA VAL A 81 7.46 -9.52 -9.58
C VAL A 81 7.12 -10.99 -9.28
N THR A 82 6.96 -11.79 -10.33
CA THR A 82 6.55 -13.21 -10.25
C THR A 82 7.49 -14.08 -9.41
N ASP A 83 8.79 -13.80 -9.42
CA ASP A 83 9.81 -14.46 -8.58
C ASP A 83 9.63 -14.19 -7.08
N LEU A 84 8.94 -13.10 -6.71
CA LEU A 84 8.65 -12.76 -5.31
C LEU A 84 7.32 -13.35 -4.81
N ARG A 85 6.61 -14.16 -5.63
CA ARG A 85 5.22 -14.59 -5.37
C ARG A 85 4.98 -15.17 -3.97
N LEU A 86 5.93 -15.93 -3.41
CA LEU A 86 5.78 -16.52 -2.06
C LEU A 86 5.68 -15.47 -0.94
N MET A 87 6.29 -14.30 -1.14
CA MET A 87 6.28 -13.18 -0.19
C MET A 87 4.97 -12.37 -0.27
N LEU A 88 4.33 -12.36 -1.44
CA LEU A 88 3.18 -11.50 -1.74
C LEU A 88 1.86 -12.12 -1.26
N LEU A 89 1.08 -11.32 -0.55
CA LEU A 89 -0.28 -11.60 -0.09
C LEU A 89 -1.22 -10.65 -0.83
N VAL A 90 -1.84 -11.16 -1.90
CA VAL A 90 -2.58 -10.33 -2.87
C VAL A 90 -4.06 -10.31 -2.56
N GLN A 91 -4.68 -9.12 -2.57
CA GLN A 91 -6.12 -8.95 -2.43
C GLN A 91 -6.87 -9.76 -3.50
N GLY A 92 -7.85 -10.54 -3.06
CA GLY A 92 -8.63 -11.43 -3.92
C GLY A 92 -8.21 -12.90 -3.81
N ASP A 93 -6.95 -13.19 -3.43
CA ASP A 93 -6.49 -14.58 -3.25
C ASP A 93 -7.16 -15.24 -2.04
N GLN A 94 -7.42 -14.47 -0.98
CA GLN A 94 -8.11 -14.91 0.24
C GLN A 94 -8.96 -13.76 0.82
N PRO A 95 -9.90 -14.06 1.74
CA PRO A 95 -10.57 -13.01 2.51
C PRO A 95 -9.56 -12.06 3.17
N ARG A 96 -9.84 -10.75 3.12
CA ARG A 96 -8.93 -9.70 3.62
C ARG A 96 -8.38 -9.99 5.02
N TYR A 97 -9.24 -10.43 5.94
CA TYR A 97 -8.83 -10.72 7.31
C TYR A 97 -7.78 -11.85 7.40
N ARG A 98 -7.86 -12.87 6.52
CA ARG A 98 -6.88 -13.97 6.45
C ARG A 98 -5.54 -13.49 5.91
N LEU A 99 -5.55 -12.61 4.91
CA LEU A 99 -4.32 -12.00 4.38
C LEU A 99 -3.60 -11.21 5.47
N VAL A 100 -4.34 -10.40 6.23
CA VAL A 100 -3.79 -9.61 7.33
C VAL A 100 -3.29 -10.51 8.48
N GLU A 101 -4.05 -11.55 8.84
CA GLU A 101 -3.64 -12.53 9.85
C GLU A 101 -2.34 -13.24 9.46
N LEU A 102 -2.23 -13.71 8.22
CA LEU A 102 -1.02 -14.34 7.70
C LEU A 102 0.16 -13.36 7.63
N HIS A 103 -0.09 -12.12 7.21
CA HIS A 103 0.92 -11.06 7.18
C HIS A 103 1.52 -10.84 8.58
N ARG A 104 0.67 -10.61 9.58
CA ARG A 104 1.10 -10.42 10.98
C ARG A 104 1.91 -11.62 11.48
N LYS A 105 1.44 -12.84 11.21
CA LYS A 105 2.14 -14.06 11.59
C LYS A 105 3.54 -14.15 10.98
N ARG A 106 3.69 -13.85 9.68
CA ARG A 106 4.99 -13.85 9.00
C ARG A 106 5.93 -12.79 9.58
N VAL A 107 5.45 -11.56 9.74
CA VAL A 107 6.25 -10.46 10.29
C VAL A 107 6.69 -10.76 11.73
N ALA A 108 5.80 -11.29 12.58
CA ALA A 108 6.12 -11.70 13.94
C ALA A 108 7.18 -12.81 14.00
N ASN A 109 7.23 -13.68 12.99
CA ASN A 109 8.26 -14.73 12.85
C ASN A 109 9.59 -14.21 12.27
N GLY A 110 9.74 -12.90 12.04
CA GLY A 110 10.92 -12.33 11.40
C GLY A 110 10.98 -12.58 9.88
N GLU A 111 9.89 -13.06 9.28
CA GLU A 111 9.78 -13.28 7.85
C GLU A 111 9.32 -12.01 7.14
N ARG A 112 9.82 -11.80 5.91
CA ARG A 112 9.34 -10.71 5.06
C ARG A 112 7.97 -11.06 4.49
N SER A 113 7.05 -10.12 4.54
CA SER A 113 5.71 -10.25 3.96
C SER A 113 5.27 -8.94 3.33
N VAL A 114 4.61 -9.04 2.17
CA VAL A 114 4.11 -7.88 1.42
C VAL A 114 2.64 -8.07 1.16
N LEU A 115 1.80 -7.15 1.63
CA LEU A 115 0.41 -7.06 1.22
C LEU A 115 0.31 -6.25 -0.08
N VAL A 116 -0.46 -6.75 -1.04
CA VAL A 116 -0.68 -6.09 -2.33
C VAL A 116 -2.18 -5.96 -2.55
N GLY A 117 -2.67 -4.73 -2.73
CA GLY A 117 -4.11 -4.51 -2.88
C GLY A 117 -4.44 -3.18 -3.53
N LEU A 118 -5.74 -2.94 -3.68
CA LEU A 118 -6.29 -1.65 -4.09
C LEU A 118 -6.32 -0.68 -2.91
N GLN A 119 -6.57 0.60 -3.17
CA GLN A 119 -6.71 1.61 -2.10
C GLN A 119 -7.73 1.19 -1.02
N SER A 120 -8.85 0.55 -1.41
CA SER A 120 -9.85 0.01 -0.48
C SER A 120 -9.32 -1.09 0.45
N PHE A 121 -8.18 -1.70 0.12
CA PHE A 121 -7.50 -2.64 1.00
C PHE A 121 -7.00 -1.96 2.27
N ALA A 122 -6.50 -0.72 2.14
CA ALA A 122 -5.92 0.04 3.25
C ALA A 122 -6.96 0.60 4.22
N GLU A 123 -8.20 0.74 3.78
CA GLU A 123 -9.28 1.26 4.63
C GLU A 123 -9.56 0.33 5.81
N GLY A 124 -9.32 0.84 7.02
CA GLY A 124 -9.49 0.10 8.26
C GLY A 124 -8.39 -0.94 8.55
N LEU A 125 -7.23 -0.86 7.87
CA LEU A 125 -6.05 -1.59 8.30
C LEU A 125 -5.41 -0.88 9.50
N ASP A 126 -5.15 -1.67 10.53
CA ASP A 126 -4.38 -1.27 11.69
C ASP A 126 -3.28 -2.32 11.92
N PHE A 127 -2.03 -1.88 12.01
CA PHE A 127 -0.85 -2.74 12.17
C PHE A 127 -0.12 -2.48 13.50
N GLU A 128 -0.74 -1.82 14.48
CA GLU A 128 -0.10 -1.42 15.75
C GLU A 128 0.27 -2.58 16.72
N ARG A 129 0.46 -3.81 16.23
CA ARG A 129 0.97 -4.95 17.01
C ARG A 129 1.91 -5.83 16.20
#